data_AF-A0A4Q5QUG5-F1
#
_entry.id   AF-A0A4Q5QUG5-F1
#
_cell.length_a   1.000
_cell.length_b   1.000
_cell.length_c   1.000
_cell.angle_alpha   90.00
_cell.angle_beta   90.00
_cell.angle_gamma   90.00
#
_symmetry.space_group_name_H-M   'P 1'
#
loop_
_entity.id
_entity.type
_entity.pdbx_description
1 polymer ?
#
loop_
_entity_poly.entity_id
_entity_poly.type
_entity_poly.pdbx_seq_one_letter_code
_entity_poly.pdbx_strand_id
1 'polypeptide(L)' 'ARPSSLLQRFITTDEIANMVAYLSSPLAAATNGASVRVDGGVVRSI' A
#
# COMPACT_ATOMS: atom_id res chain seq x y z
N ALA A 1 -5.08 12.86 16.37
CA ALA A 1 -4.95 11.42 16.07
C ALA A 1 -5.72 11.09 14.79
N ARG A 2 -5.29 10.09 14.02
CA ARG A 2 -6.01 9.59 12.84
C ARG A 2 -6.60 8.22 13.18
N PRO A 3 -7.69 8.15 13.97
CA PRO A 3 -8.13 6.92 14.61
C PRO A 3 -8.54 5.81 13.64
N SER A 4 -8.94 6.17 12.41
CA SER A 4 -9.25 5.20 11.37
C SER A 4 -8.02 4.57 10.71
N SER A 5 -6.87 5.24 10.71
CA SER A 5 -5.62 4.71 10.12
C SER A 5 -4.89 3.84 11.14
N LEU A 6 -4.43 2.65 10.74
CA LEU A 6 -3.60 1.82 11.61
C LEU A 6 -2.21 2.43 11.85
N LEU A 7 -1.67 3.16 10.86
CA LEU A 7 -0.37 3.81 10.99
C LEU A 7 -0.40 5.07 11.88
N GLN A 8 -1.58 5.60 12.19
CA GLN A 8 -1.76 6.82 13.02
C GLN A 8 -1.01 8.07 12.52
N ARG A 9 -0.53 8.05 11.26
CA ARG A 9 0.16 9.16 10.61
C ARG A 9 -0.24 9.24 9.13
N PHE A 10 0.22 10.29 8.47
CA PHE A 10 0.22 10.30 7.01
C PHE A 10 1.27 9.34 6.46
N ILE A 11 0.92 8.72 5.36
CA ILE A 11 1.86 7.99 4.50
C ILE A 11 2.69 9.00 3.70
N THR A 12 3.94 8.64 3.42
CA THR A 12 4.83 9.43 2.57
C THR A 12 4.72 8.98 1.11
N THR A 13 5.22 9.81 0.19
CA THR A 13 5.32 9.45 -1.23
C THR A 13 6.22 8.25 -1.45
N ASP A 14 7.29 8.10 -0.64
CA ASP A 14 8.23 6.99 -0.76
C ASP A 14 7.57 5.64 -0.44
N GLU A 15 6.65 5.60 0.52
CA GLU A 15 5.91 4.38 0.86
C GLU A 15 5.06 3.88 -0.32
N ILE A 16 4.48 4.79 -1.09
CA ILE A 16 3.77 4.46 -2.34
C ILE A 16 4.77 4.03 -3.42
N ALA A 17 5.86 4.80 -3.60
CA ALA A 17 6.86 4.55 -4.62
C ALA A 17 7.52 3.17 -4.47
N ASN A 18 7.79 2.74 -3.23
CA ASN A 18 8.33 1.42 -2.95
C ASN A 18 7.39 0.29 -3.40
N MET A 19 6.08 0.44 -3.19
CA MET A 19 5.11 -0.55 -3.65
C MET A 19 5.05 -0.59 -5.18
N VAL A 20 5.08 0.57 -5.84
CA VAL A 20 5.11 0.67 -7.31
C VAL A 20 6.38 0.02 -7.86
N ALA A 21 7.53 0.30 -7.26
CA ALA A 21 8.82 -0.28 -7.64
C ALA A 21 8.80 -1.81 -7.49
N TYR A 22 8.25 -2.33 -6.39
CA TYR A 22 8.07 -3.76 -6.20
C TYR A 22 7.18 -4.38 -7.28
N LEU A 23 5.99 -3.81 -7.54
CA LEU A 23 5.05 -4.31 -8.54
C LEU A 23 5.58 -4.23 -9.97
N SER A 24 6.45 -3.26 -10.27
CA SER A 24 7.08 -3.11 -11.58
C SER A 24 8.28 -4.04 -11.79
N SER A 25 8.75 -4.69 -10.72
CA SER A 25 9.94 -5.54 -10.75
C SER A 25 9.60 -6.99 -11.12
N PRO A 26 10.59 -7.80 -11.54
CA PRO A 26 10.40 -9.24 -11.74
C PRO A 26 9.95 -10.00 -10.47
N LEU A 27 10.16 -9.43 -9.28
CA LEU A 27 9.76 -10.05 -8.01
C LEU A 27 8.23 -10.18 -7.88
N ALA A 28 7.48 -9.38 -8.63
CA ALA A 28 6.02 -9.39 -8.64
C ALA A 28 5.42 -10.16 -9.83
N ALA A 29 6.20 -11.00 -10.53
CA ALA A 29 5.76 -11.67 -11.77
C ALA A 29 4.44 -12.46 -11.65
N ALA A 30 4.11 -12.98 -10.45
CA ALA A 30 2.87 -13.70 -10.19
C ALA A 30 1.69 -12.80 -9.74
N THR A 31 1.90 -11.50 -9.56
CA THR A 31 0.88 -10.54 -9.14
C THR A 31 0.29 -9.83 -10.36
N ASN A 32 -0.93 -10.18 -10.74
CA ASN A 32 -1.63 -9.54 -11.86
C ASN A 32 -3.14 -9.40 -11.56
N GLY A 33 -3.79 -8.45 -12.24
CA GLY A 33 -5.25 -8.25 -12.15
C GLY A 33 -5.79 -7.80 -10.78
N ALA A 34 -4.93 -7.53 -9.80
CA ALA A 34 -5.31 -7.21 -8.43
C ALA A 34 -5.24 -5.70 -8.15
N SER A 35 -6.14 -5.21 -7.30
CA SER A 35 -6.03 -3.89 -6.68
C SER A 35 -5.22 -4.00 -5.38
N VAL A 36 -4.04 -3.37 -5.33
CA VAL A 36 -3.21 -3.37 -4.11
C VAL A 36 -3.32 -2.03 -3.40
N ARG A 37 -3.69 -2.06 -2.11
CA ARG A 37 -3.90 -0.87 -1.29
C ARG A 37 -2.66 -0.54 -0.47
N VAL A 38 -2.30 0.74 -0.48
CA VAL A 38 -1.25 1.32 0.36
C VAL A 38 -1.82 2.56 1.05
N ASP A 39 -2.76 2.35 1.97
CA ASP A 39 -3.58 3.41 2.58
C ASP A 39 -3.30 3.60 4.08
N GLY A 40 -2.32 2.86 4.63
CA GLY A 40 -2.05 2.85 6.07
C GLY A 40 -3.16 2.22 6.91
N GLY A 41 -3.93 1.30 6.34
CA GLY A 41 -4.96 0.51 7.01
C GLY A 41 -6.25 1.27 7.30
N VAL A 42 -6.55 2.30 6.49
CA VAL A 42 -7.75 3.13 6.66
C VAL A 42 -9.00 2.36 6.28
N VAL A 43 -8.98 1.63 5.16
CA VAL A 43 -10.12 0.83 4.75
C VAL A 43 -10.08 -0.53 5.45
N ARG A 44 -11.05 -0.77 6.33
CA ARG A 44 -11.24 -2.04 7.03
C ARG A 44 -12.17 -2.94 6.22
N SER A 45 -11.60 -4.00 5.65
CA SER A 45 -12.34 -5.08 5.00
C SER A 45 -11.65 -6.38 5.37
N ILE A 46 -12.43 -7.35 5.82
CA ILE A 46 -12.04 -8.76 5.92
C ILE A 46 -12.36 -9.48 4.62
#